data_AF-B7PW13-F1
#
_entry.id   AF-B7PW13-F1
#
_cell.length_a   1.000
_cell.length_b   1.000
_cell.length_c   1.000
_cell.angle_alpha   90.00
_cell.angle_beta   90.00
_cell.angle_gamma   90.00
#
_symmetry.space_group_name_H-M   'P 1'
#
loop_
_entity.id
_entity.type
_entity.pdbx_description
1 polymer ?
#
loop_
_entity_poly.entity_id
_entity_poly.type
_entity_poly.pdbx_seq_one_letter_code
_entity_poly.pdbx_strand_id
1 'polypeptide(L)' 'MDTNPIRAFLTKEEELLLLQDATEEAKRLWAGKEADASLMAITTFVVRASKLKH' A
#
# COMPACT_ATOMS: atom_id res chain seq x y z
N MET A 1 -0.71 15.27 -15.07
CA MET A 1 -1.26 13.94 -14.74
C MET A 1 -1.10 13.80 -13.24
N ASP A 2 -2.18 13.92 -12.49
CA ASP A 2 -2.11 13.72 -11.04
C ASP A 2 -1.89 12.24 -10.76
N THR A 3 -0.73 11.92 -10.21
CA THR A 3 -0.25 10.57 -9.92
C THR A 3 -1.08 9.85 -8.85
N ASN A 4 -2.04 10.54 -8.21
CA ASN A 4 -2.99 9.95 -7.27
C ASN A 4 -4.33 10.70 -7.29
N PRO A 5 -5.41 10.12 -7.85
CA PRO A 5 -6.72 10.79 -7.95
C PRO A 5 -7.38 11.05 -6.58
N ILE A 6 -6.89 10.43 -5.49
CA ILE A 6 -7.37 10.69 -4.13
C ILE A 6 -7.01 12.11 -3.68
N ARG A 7 -5.94 12.72 -4.21
CA ARG A 7 -5.52 14.08 -3.86
C ARG A 7 -6.60 15.14 -4.08
N ALA A 8 -7.50 14.91 -5.04
CA ALA A 8 -8.60 15.84 -5.33
C ALA A 8 -9.64 15.93 -4.18
N PHE A 9 -9.62 14.99 -3.24
CA PHE A 9 -10.59 14.89 -2.14
C PHE A 9 -10.03 15.34 -0.78
N LEU A 10 -8.75 15.70 -0.72
CA LEU A 10 -8.08 16.07 0.52
C LEU A 10 -8.05 17.59 0.68
N THR A 11 -8.30 18.05 1.89
CA THR A 11 -7.93 19.41 2.30
C THR A 11 -6.40 19.53 2.39
N LYS A 12 -5.87 20.76 2.42
CA LYS A 12 -4.42 20.99 2.50
C LYS A 12 -3.84 20.45 3.80
N GLU A 13 -4.61 20.54 4.89
CA GLU A 13 -4.26 20.03 6.20
C GLU A 13 -4.21 18.49 6.20
N GLU A 14 -5.20 17.83 5.60
CA GLU A 14 -5.24 16.36 5.47
C GLU A 14 -4.12 15.84 4.57
N GLU A 15 -3.78 16.55 3.49
CA GLU A 15 -2.69 16.16 2.59
C GLU A 15 -1.33 16.13 3.33
N LEU A 16 -1.06 17.12 4.18
CA LEU A 16 0.18 17.15 4.97
C LEU A 16 0.25 16.00 5.97
N LEU A 17 -0.86 15.69 6.65
CA LEU A 17 -0.94 14.56 7.57
C LEU A 17 -0.74 13.22 6.84
N LEU A 18 -1.39 13.03 5.69
CA LEU A 18 -1.23 11.84 4.86
C LEU A 18 0.20 11.66 4.34
N LEU A 19 0.86 12.75 3.93
CA LEU A 19 2.25 12.72 3.50
C LEU A 19 3.18 12.34 4.66
N GLN A 20 2.93 12.85 5.86
CA GLN A 20 3.69 12.49 7.05
C GLN A 20 3.54 11.01 7.38
N ASP A 21 2.30 10.50 7.44
CA ASP A 21 2.01 9.10 7.73
C ASP A 21 2.63 8.17 6.68
N ALA A 22 2.47 8.50 5.39
CA ALA A 22 3.07 7.74 4.29
C ALA A 22 4.61 7.75 4.35
N THR A 23 5.21 8.86 4.77
CA THR A 23 6.66 8.98 4.89
C THR A 23 7.20 8.13 6.05
N GLU A 24 6.54 8.16 7.21
CA GLU A 24 6.94 7.34 8.36
C GLU A 24 6.78 5.85 8.08
N GLU A 25 5.68 5.47 7.42
CA GLU A 25 5.46 4.09 7.01
C GLU A 25 6.49 3.64 5.95
N ALA A 26 6.82 4.49 4.98
CA ALA A 26 7.87 4.20 4.01
C ALA A 26 9.24 4.02 4.68
N LYS A 27 9.60 4.84 5.67
CA LYS A 27 10.84 4.68 6.46
C LYS A 27 10.84 3.34 7.21
N ARG A 28 9.72 2.97 7.84
CA ARG A 28 9.57 1.70 8.56
C ARG A 28 9.76 0.51 7.62
N LEU A 29 9.11 0.53 6.46
CA LEU A 29 9.26 -0.50 5.43
C LEU A 29 10.68 -0.54 4.86
N TRP A 30 11.33 0.61 4.68
CA TRP A 30 12.70 0.64 4.19
C TRP A 30 13.69 0.05 5.22
N ALA A 31 13.56 0.41 6.49
CA ALA A 31 14.37 -0.16 7.57
C ALA A 31 14.16 -1.68 7.72
N GLY A 32 12.91 -2.15 7.59
CA GLY A 32 12.62 -3.58 7.54
C GLY A 32 13.30 -4.30 6.36
N LYS A 33 13.48 -3.62 5.22
CA LYS A 33 14.06 -4.20 4.00
C LYS A 33 15.53 -4.49 4.23
N GLU A 34 16.22 -3.52 4.80
CA GLU A 34 17.63 -3.61 5.12
C GLU A 34 17.90 -4.68 6.18
N ALA A 35 16.92 -4.95 7.05
CA ALA A 35 16.95 -6.01 8.06
C ALA A 35 16.45 -7.38 7.54
N ASP A 36 16.23 -7.54 6.22
CA ASP A 36 15.69 -8.75 5.57
C ASP A 36 14.33 -9.22 6.16
N ALA A 37 13.54 -8.29 6.70
CA ALA A 37 12.20 -8.57 7.19
C ALA A 37 11.23 -8.75 6.02
N SER A 38 10.25 -9.65 6.16
CA SER A 38 9.16 -9.78 5.17
C SER A 38 8.30 -8.50 5.16
N LEU A 39 8.59 -7.62 4.19
CA LEU A 39 8.06 -6.24 4.13
C LEU A 39 6.61 -6.10 3.74
N MET A 40 6.05 -7.12 3.12
CA MET A 40 4.68 -7.09 2.66
C MET A 40 3.94 -8.25 3.29
N ALA A 41 3.39 -8.01 4.47
CA ALA A 41 2.33 -8.85 5.02
C ALA A 41 1.04 -8.59 4.23
N ILE A 42 1.05 -8.91 2.93
CA ILE A 42 -0.17 -8.92 2.12
C ILE A 42 -0.83 -10.27 2.34
N THR A 43 -2.00 -10.27 2.94
CA THR A 43 -2.85 -11.45 3.00
C THR A 43 -3.30 -11.80 1.58
N THR A 44 -2.68 -12.83 0.99
CA THR A 44 -3.00 -13.28 -0.38
C THR A 44 -3.86 -14.54 -0.31
N PHE A 45 -5.00 -14.54 -0.99
CA PHE A 45 -5.88 -15.70 -1.11
C PHE A 45 -5.78 -16.28 -2.51
N VAL A 46 -5.44 -17.56 -2.63
CA VAL A 46 -5.39 -18.29 -3.90
C VAL A 46 -6.68 -19.07 -4.08
N VAL A 47 -7.47 -18.73 -5.11
CA VAL A 47 -8.69 -19.46 -5.47
C VAL A 47 -8.43 -20.27 -6.74
N ARG A 48 -8.46 -21.60 -6.62
CA ARG A 48 -8.43 -22.51 -7.78
C ARG A 48 -9.86 -22.89 -8.14
N ALA A 49 -10.33 -22.39 -9.29
CA ALA A 49 -11.61 -22.79 -9.87
C ALA A 49 -11.37 -23.53 -11.20
N SER A 50 -12.20 -24.53 -11.47
CA SER A 50 -12.23 -25.23 -12.75
C SER A 50 -13.68 -25.46 -13.16
N LYS A 51 -14.01 -25.16 -14.42
CA LYS A 51 -15.33 -25.43 -14.98
C LYS A 51 -15.47 -26.94 -15.21
N LEU A 52 -16.50 -27.57 -14.65
CA LEU A 52 -16.87 -28.93 -15.04
C LEU A 52 -17.29 -28.89 -16.52
N LYS A 53 -16.59 -29.63 -17.38
CA LYS A 53 -17.09 -29.91 -18.72
C LYS A 53 -18.21 -30.94 -18.57
N HIS A 54 -19.42 -30.56 -18.99
CA HIS A 54 -20.51 -31.49 -19.26
C HIS A 54 -20.13 -32.43 -20.39
#